data_AF-A0A1H2BXN1-F1
#
_entry.id   AF-A0A1H2BXN1-F1
#
_cell.length_a   1.000
_cell.length_b   1.000
_cell.length_c   1.000
_cell.angle_alpha   90.00
_cell.angle_beta   90.00
_cell.angle_gamma   90.00
#
_symmetry.space_group_name_H-M   'P 1'
#
loop_
_entity.id
_entity.type
_entity.pdbx_description
1 polymer ?
#
loop_
_entity_poly.entity_id
_entity_poly.type
_entity_poly.pdbx_seq_one_letter_code
_entity_poly.pdbx_strand_id
1 'polypeptide(L)'
;MCQQLAGAANCARSSPNSRDTFKGFLGFPVKPFFCLTFCHGTFVIMLARWLPAAINTRPSEWSRAAIGMSLGTLFSVWLCSQVFGIQVAQHLVGPLGASAVLLFAVSSGALAQPWSILGGYFSAGVVSLLVAHVLGRTLGSACLAAGMAVVLMCWLRCLHPPAGALALLLVLADPATIALDWKALAPVMLSAAAMLLSALAYNNLTRIRYPKRPAEPAPVLPSADSQAITAEDLKRALADMEAFIDVTPEDLEQLIHASELHAKRRSISEVLSSRT
;
A
#
# COMPACT_ATOMS: atom_id res chain seq x y z
N MET A 1 13.42 42.44 -40.34
CA MET A 1 13.22 41.78 -39.03
C MET A 1 13.43 40.28 -39.27
N CYS A 2 14.60 39.78 -38.87
CA CYS A 2 15.23 38.49 -39.19
C CYS A 2 14.30 37.27 -39.01
N GLN A 3 14.20 36.27 -39.90
CA GLN A 3 15.19 35.22 -40.30
C GLN A 3 15.86 34.50 -39.12
N GLN A 4 16.17 33.20 -39.07
CA GLN A 4 15.81 31.96 -39.79
C GLN A 4 16.73 30.86 -39.17
N LEU A 5 16.22 29.64 -38.96
CA LEU A 5 16.93 28.33 -38.97
C LEU A 5 18.09 27.98 -38.02
N ALA A 6 18.13 26.66 -37.73
CA ALA A 6 19.28 25.80 -37.35
C ALA A 6 19.86 26.01 -35.93
N GLY A 7 20.28 25.01 -35.17
CA GLY A 7 20.70 23.65 -35.51
C GLY A 7 22.09 23.40 -34.91
N ALA A 8 22.21 22.36 -34.09
CA ALA A 8 23.43 21.60 -33.77
C ALA A 8 24.58 22.24 -32.96
N ALA A 9 25.37 21.31 -32.40
CA ALA A 9 26.74 21.40 -31.89
C ALA A 9 26.93 22.05 -30.51
N ASN A 10 27.25 21.32 -29.43
CA ASN A 10 28.37 20.40 -29.19
C ASN A 10 29.74 21.10 -29.09
N CYS A 11 30.45 20.76 -28.02
CA CYS A 11 31.89 20.79 -27.85
C CYS A 11 32.66 22.13 -27.71
N ALA A 12 33.33 22.18 -26.56
CA ALA A 12 34.77 22.38 -26.45
C ALA A 12 35.33 23.82 -26.30
N ARG A 13 35.87 24.04 -25.09
CA ARG A 13 37.31 24.20 -24.85
C ARG A 13 37.93 25.54 -25.31
N SER A 14 38.16 26.43 -24.36
CA SER A 14 39.31 27.34 -24.38
C SER A 14 39.87 27.55 -22.97
N SER A 15 41.05 26.96 -22.77
CA SER A 15 42.07 27.32 -21.77
C SER A 15 42.95 28.45 -22.36
N PRO A 16 44.09 28.91 -21.79
CA PRO A 16 44.61 28.94 -20.41
C PRO A 16 45.15 30.35 -20.01
N ASN A 17 45.90 30.39 -18.90
CA ASN A 17 47.04 31.28 -18.59
C ASN A 17 46.68 32.46 -17.66
N SER A 18 47.36 32.72 -16.53
CA SER A 18 48.80 32.65 -16.30
C SER A 18 49.11 32.85 -14.80
N ARG A 19 50.16 32.17 -14.31
CA ARG A 19 50.98 32.43 -13.09
C ARG A 19 50.31 32.03 -11.75
N ASP A 20 50.88 31.19 -10.86
CA ASP A 20 52.28 31.08 -10.46
C ASP A 20 52.71 29.67 -10.01
N THR A 21 53.98 29.43 -10.27
CA THR A 21 54.84 28.29 -9.92
C THR A 21 55.23 28.32 -8.44
N PHE A 22 55.07 27.21 -7.70
CA PHE A 22 56.05 26.84 -6.66
C PHE A 22 56.09 25.33 -6.43
N LYS A 23 57.28 24.74 -6.57
CA LYS A 23 57.61 23.34 -6.29
C LYS A 23 57.89 23.14 -4.79
N GLY A 24 57.51 21.97 -4.26
CA GLY A 24 57.98 21.36 -3.01
C GLY A 24 57.14 20.11 -2.77
N PHE A 25 57.56 18.91 -3.22
CA PHE A 25 58.40 17.94 -2.52
C PHE A 25 57.96 17.69 -1.05
N LEU A 26 57.52 16.46 -0.79
CA LEU A 26 56.92 15.87 0.43
C LEU A 26 55.39 15.93 0.51
N GLY A 27 54.80 14.75 0.71
CA GLY A 27 53.37 14.47 0.63
C GLY A 27 52.54 15.00 1.80
N PHE A 28 51.22 15.08 1.51
CA PHE A 28 50.08 15.59 2.28
C PHE A 28 49.82 17.09 2.24
N PRO A 29 48.80 17.52 1.46
CA PRO A 29 47.98 18.68 1.80
C PRO A 29 46.69 18.24 2.50
N VAL A 30 46.65 18.55 3.80
CA VAL A 30 45.45 18.86 4.58
C VAL A 30 44.48 19.70 3.72
N LYS A 31 43.25 19.22 3.51
CA LYS A 31 42.15 20.07 3.03
C LYS A 31 41.33 20.54 4.24
N PRO A 32 41.43 21.81 4.65
CA PRO A 32 40.47 22.39 5.57
C PRO A 32 39.22 22.84 4.80
N PHE A 33 38.11 22.83 5.53
CA PHE A 33 36.99 23.77 5.38
C PHE A 33 36.09 23.69 4.12
N PHE A 34 34.91 23.10 4.34
CA PHE A 34 33.62 23.78 4.18
C PHE A 34 33.44 24.63 2.91
N CYS A 35 32.99 24.00 1.81
CA CYS A 35 32.38 24.71 0.69
C CYS A 35 30.86 24.58 0.80
N LEU A 36 30.25 25.58 1.42
CA LEU A 36 28.84 25.69 1.77
C LEU A 36 28.01 26.24 0.60
N THR A 37 28.13 25.63 -0.58
CA THR A 37 27.39 26.05 -1.78
C THR A 37 26.81 24.83 -2.51
N PHE A 38 26.16 23.93 -1.77
CA PHE A 38 25.42 22.81 -2.35
C PHE A 38 24.34 22.27 -1.39
N CYS A 39 23.47 23.14 -0.87
CA CYS A 39 22.44 22.72 0.13
C CYS A 39 20.99 23.02 -0.29
N HIS A 40 20.73 23.76 -1.37
CA HIS A 40 19.35 24.11 -1.76
C HIS A 40 18.70 23.12 -2.75
N GLY A 41 19.46 22.59 -3.73
CA GLY A 41 18.91 21.68 -4.75
C GLY A 41 18.60 20.27 -4.22
N THR A 42 19.45 19.72 -3.37
CA THR A 42 19.30 18.38 -2.79
C THR A 42 18.17 18.31 -1.77
N PHE A 43 17.96 19.37 -0.99
CA PHE A 43 16.91 19.42 0.03
C PHE A 43 15.51 19.45 -0.61
N VAL A 44 15.31 20.24 -1.67
CA VAL A 44 14.03 20.29 -2.41
C VAL A 44 13.72 18.96 -3.09
N ILE A 45 14.72 18.28 -3.67
CA ILE A 45 14.53 16.94 -4.24
C ILE A 45 14.23 15.91 -3.15
N MET A 46 14.87 16.01 -1.98
CA MET A 46 14.60 15.12 -0.84
C MET A 46 13.18 15.34 -0.28
N LEU A 47 12.70 16.59 -0.23
CA LEU A 47 11.35 16.94 0.18
C LEU A 47 10.30 16.55 -0.86
N ALA A 48 10.62 16.66 -2.15
CA ALA A 48 9.75 16.17 -3.22
C ALA A 48 9.57 14.65 -3.18
N ARG A 49 10.54 13.88 -2.65
CA ARG A 49 10.39 12.45 -2.38
C ARG A 49 9.50 12.12 -1.17
N TRP A 50 9.21 13.11 -0.31
CA TRP A 50 8.31 12.93 0.84
C TRP A 50 6.84 13.06 0.44
N LEU A 51 6.54 13.73 -0.69
CA LEU A 51 5.18 13.77 -1.20
C LEU A 51 4.94 12.55 -2.11
N PRO A 52 3.94 11.71 -1.82
CA PRO A 52 3.57 10.63 -2.71
C PRO A 52 3.07 11.21 -4.03
N ALA A 53 3.29 10.47 -5.13
CA ALA A 53 2.68 10.80 -6.41
C ALA A 53 1.17 10.97 -6.25
N ALA A 54 0.60 12.00 -6.86
CA ALA A 54 -0.83 12.29 -6.75
C ALA A 54 -1.64 11.06 -7.18
N ILE A 55 -2.47 10.56 -6.26
CA ILE A 55 -3.35 9.43 -6.51
C ILE A 55 -4.37 9.90 -7.57
N ASN A 56 -4.27 9.37 -8.79
CA ASN A 56 -5.17 9.71 -9.90
C ASN A 56 -6.52 9.01 -9.75
N THR A 57 -7.23 9.33 -8.67
CA THR A 57 -8.58 8.81 -8.35
C THR A 57 -9.60 9.93 -8.52
N ARG A 58 -10.81 9.58 -8.96
CA ARG A 58 -11.86 10.58 -9.19
C ARG A 58 -12.34 11.15 -7.85
N PRO A 59 -12.63 12.45 -7.73
CA PRO A 59 -13.08 13.05 -6.46
C PRO A 59 -14.33 12.39 -5.84
N SER A 60 -15.20 11.81 -6.69
CA SER A 60 -16.38 11.05 -6.24
C SER A 60 -16.04 9.75 -5.51
N GLU A 61 -14.84 9.20 -5.73
CA GLU A 61 -14.39 7.98 -5.06
C GLU A 61 -13.95 8.27 -3.63
N TRP A 62 -13.42 9.47 -3.36
CA TRP A 62 -13.03 9.91 -2.01
C TRP A 62 -14.24 10.15 -1.12
N SER A 63 -15.26 10.84 -1.62
CA SER A 63 -16.48 11.07 -0.84
C SER A 63 -17.21 9.76 -0.55
N ARG A 64 -17.25 8.84 -1.52
CA ARG A 64 -17.75 7.47 -1.32
C ARG A 64 -16.94 6.73 -0.24
N ALA A 65 -15.61 6.73 -0.32
CA ALA A 65 -14.78 6.06 0.68
C ALA A 65 -14.98 6.64 2.09
N ALA A 66 -15.08 7.96 2.21
CA ALA A 66 -15.31 8.66 3.48
C ALA A 66 -16.69 8.33 4.10
N ILE A 67 -17.73 8.27 3.27
CA ILE A 67 -19.08 7.88 3.71
C ILE A 67 -19.10 6.39 4.11
N GLY A 68 -18.47 5.53 3.31
CA GLY A 68 -18.35 4.11 3.60
C GLY A 68 -17.65 3.86 4.94
N MET A 69 -16.48 4.46 5.15
CA MET A 69 -15.71 4.27 6.39
C MET A 69 -16.46 4.80 7.61
N SER A 70 -17.12 5.95 7.52
CA SER A 70 -17.87 6.52 8.65
C SER A 70 -19.08 5.65 9.01
N LEU A 71 -19.86 5.20 8.04
CA LEU A 71 -21.02 4.34 8.28
C LEU A 71 -20.60 2.94 8.76
N GLY A 72 -19.58 2.34 8.16
CA GLY A 72 -19.09 1.01 8.54
C GLY A 72 -18.50 0.98 9.95
N THR A 73 -17.66 1.97 10.29
CA THR A 73 -17.12 2.11 11.65
C THR A 73 -18.20 2.38 12.67
N LEU A 74 -19.13 3.30 12.38
CA LEU A 74 -20.25 3.60 13.27
C LEU A 74 -21.07 2.35 13.55
N PHE A 75 -21.46 1.59 12.52
CA PHE A 75 -22.24 0.38 12.67
C PHE A 75 -21.50 -0.69 13.48
N SER A 76 -20.24 -0.96 13.15
CA SER A 76 -19.44 -1.98 13.84
C SER A 76 -19.23 -1.65 15.32
N VAL A 77 -18.88 -0.39 15.63
CA VAL A 77 -18.59 0.05 17.01
C VAL A 77 -19.89 0.11 17.82
N TRP A 78 -20.98 0.63 17.22
CA TRP A 78 -22.29 0.63 17.84
C TRP A 78 -22.74 -0.79 18.20
N LEU A 79 -22.65 -1.73 17.26
CA LEU A 79 -23.04 -3.13 17.50
C LEU A 79 -22.21 -3.77 18.61
N CYS A 80 -20.88 -3.57 18.59
CA CYS A 80 -20.00 -4.07 19.65
C CYS A 80 -20.36 -3.46 21.01
N SER A 81 -20.67 -2.16 21.05
CA SER A 81 -21.05 -1.46 22.29
C SER A 81 -22.33 -1.99 22.92
N GLN A 82 -23.30 -2.42 22.09
CA GLN A 82 -24.57 -2.97 22.58
C GLN A 82 -24.39 -4.36 23.21
N VAL A 83 -23.47 -5.17 22.68
CA VAL A 83 -23.27 -6.56 23.13
C VAL A 83 -22.27 -6.66 24.28
N PHE A 84 -21.16 -5.90 24.23
CA PHE A 84 -20.03 -6.03 25.15
C PHE A 84 -19.75 -4.77 25.99
N GLY A 85 -20.50 -3.69 25.78
CA GLY A 85 -20.34 -2.43 26.49
C GLY A 85 -19.39 -1.44 25.78
N ILE A 86 -19.50 -0.17 26.19
CA ILE A 86 -18.79 0.93 25.53
C ILE A 86 -17.27 0.87 25.72
N GLN A 87 -16.79 0.39 26.86
CA GLN A 87 -15.35 0.34 27.18
C GLN A 87 -14.60 -0.59 26.22
N VAL A 88 -15.11 -1.81 26.03
CA VAL A 88 -14.55 -2.79 25.08
C VAL A 88 -14.63 -2.27 23.65
N ALA A 89 -15.75 -1.66 23.27
CA ALA A 89 -15.92 -1.10 21.93
C ALA A 89 -14.92 0.04 21.64
N GLN A 90 -14.72 0.96 22.59
CA GLN A 90 -13.76 2.07 22.49
C GLN A 90 -12.33 1.57 22.30
N HIS A 91 -11.96 0.48 22.99
CA HIS A 91 -10.63 -0.11 22.86
C HIS A 91 -10.35 -0.67 21.46
N LEU A 92 -11.39 -1.12 20.74
CA LEU A 92 -11.29 -1.69 19.40
C LEU A 92 -11.44 -0.65 18.26
N VAL A 93 -11.85 0.59 18.56
CA VAL A 93 -12.10 1.63 17.54
C VAL A 93 -10.88 1.89 16.66
N GLY A 94 -9.67 1.91 17.21
CA GLY A 94 -8.44 2.21 16.46
C GLY A 94 -8.18 1.23 15.31
N PRO A 95 -8.02 -0.08 15.58
CA PRO A 95 -7.87 -1.10 14.54
C PRO A 95 -9.04 -1.16 13.56
N LEU A 96 -10.27 -0.97 14.06
CA LEU A 96 -11.47 -0.97 13.23
C LEU A 96 -11.48 0.21 12.25
N GLY A 97 -11.09 1.40 12.71
CA GLY A 97 -10.95 2.59 11.86
C GLY A 97 -9.94 2.38 10.75
N ALA A 98 -8.76 1.85 11.06
CA ALA A 98 -7.74 1.53 10.06
C ALA A 98 -8.23 0.45 9.06
N SER A 99 -8.99 -0.54 9.54
CA SER A 99 -9.59 -1.57 8.68
C SER A 99 -10.65 -1.01 7.76
N ALA A 100 -11.45 -0.05 8.23
CA ALA A 100 -12.43 0.64 7.40
C ALA A 100 -11.75 1.41 6.26
N VAL A 101 -10.66 2.13 6.54
CA VAL A 101 -9.90 2.82 5.48
C VAL A 101 -9.47 1.83 4.39
N LEU A 102 -8.92 0.68 4.75
CA LEU A 102 -8.54 -0.35 3.77
C LEU A 102 -9.75 -0.88 2.98
N LEU A 103 -10.84 -1.21 3.67
CA LEU A 103 -12.04 -1.79 3.06
C LEU A 103 -12.81 -0.84 2.13
N PHE A 104 -12.80 0.46 2.40
CA PHE A 104 -13.59 1.44 1.66
C PHE A 104 -12.76 2.31 0.70
N ALA A 105 -11.48 2.57 1.02
CA ALA A 105 -10.59 3.34 0.15
C ALA A 105 -9.78 2.46 -0.80
N VAL A 106 -9.37 1.24 -0.39
CA VAL A 106 -8.55 0.31 -1.19
C VAL A 106 -9.24 -1.04 -1.31
N SER A 107 -10.53 -1.02 -1.64
CA SER A 107 -11.37 -2.22 -1.74
C SER A 107 -10.95 -3.23 -2.82
N SER A 108 -10.10 -2.80 -3.76
CA SER A 108 -9.59 -3.63 -4.85
C SER A 108 -8.31 -4.41 -4.51
N GLY A 109 -7.64 -4.11 -3.39
CA GLY A 109 -6.38 -4.73 -2.99
C GLY A 109 -6.56 -6.13 -2.42
N ALA A 110 -5.50 -6.93 -2.43
CA ALA A 110 -5.50 -8.29 -1.86
C ALA A 110 -5.70 -8.24 -0.33
N LEU A 111 -5.26 -7.15 0.30
CA LEU A 111 -5.41 -6.89 1.73
C LEU A 111 -6.87 -6.67 2.16
N ALA A 112 -7.73 -6.22 1.25
CA ALA A 112 -9.14 -6.01 1.55
C ALA A 112 -9.96 -7.31 1.48
N GLN A 113 -9.39 -8.45 1.07
CA GLN A 113 -10.16 -9.69 0.94
C GLN A 113 -10.76 -10.16 2.29
N PRO A 114 -11.95 -10.79 2.29
CA PRO A 114 -12.62 -11.26 3.51
C PRO A 114 -11.72 -12.15 4.40
N TRP A 115 -10.88 -12.98 3.78
CA TRP A 115 -9.95 -13.85 4.47
C TRP A 115 -8.88 -13.09 5.25
N SER A 116 -8.37 -11.98 4.69
CA SER A 116 -7.36 -11.15 5.34
C SER A 116 -7.89 -10.57 6.66
N ILE A 117 -9.11 -10.04 6.66
CA ILE A 117 -9.70 -9.43 7.85
C ILE A 117 -10.04 -10.47 8.91
N LEU A 118 -10.82 -11.50 8.55
CA LEU A 118 -11.27 -12.50 9.51
C LEU A 118 -10.09 -13.33 10.04
N GLY A 119 -9.22 -13.77 9.13
CA GLY A 119 -8.03 -14.53 9.49
C GLY A 119 -7.04 -13.70 10.31
N GLY A 120 -6.79 -12.45 9.91
CA GLY A 120 -5.87 -11.57 10.61
C GLY A 120 -6.34 -11.20 12.02
N TYR A 121 -7.61 -10.81 12.18
CA TYR A 121 -8.16 -10.48 13.51
C TYR A 121 -8.17 -11.71 14.43
N PHE A 122 -8.54 -12.87 13.89
CA PHE A 122 -8.53 -14.12 14.63
C PHE A 122 -7.11 -14.51 15.06
N SER A 123 -6.14 -14.51 14.13
CA SER A 123 -4.76 -14.88 14.42
C SER A 123 -4.11 -13.92 15.42
N ALA A 124 -4.33 -12.61 15.25
CA ALA A 124 -3.86 -11.60 16.19
C ALA A 124 -4.47 -11.80 17.59
N GLY A 125 -5.78 -12.03 17.66
CA GLY A 125 -6.47 -12.24 18.92
C GLY A 125 -5.93 -13.46 19.68
N VAL A 126 -5.78 -14.59 19.00
CA VAL A 126 -5.25 -15.83 19.60
C VAL A 126 -3.81 -15.65 20.08
N VAL A 127 -2.93 -15.09 19.24
CA VAL A 127 -1.52 -14.87 19.60
C VAL A 127 -1.40 -13.92 20.79
N SER A 128 -2.15 -12.82 20.79
CA SER A 128 -2.10 -11.85 21.88
C SER A 128 -2.60 -12.39 23.20
N LEU A 129 -3.70 -13.16 23.19
CA LEU A 129 -4.18 -13.80 24.41
C LEU A 129 -3.14 -14.80 24.94
N LEU A 130 -2.61 -15.67 24.07
CA LEU A 130 -1.55 -16.62 24.45
C LEU A 130 -0.34 -15.92 25.08
N VAL A 131 0.14 -14.86 24.44
CA VAL A 131 1.28 -14.08 24.95
C VAL A 131 0.96 -13.40 26.26
N ALA A 132 -0.24 -12.81 26.40
CA ALA A 132 -0.69 -12.19 27.64
C ALA A 132 -0.78 -13.19 28.81
N HIS A 133 -1.15 -14.45 28.55
CA HIS A 133 -1.21 -15.51 29.56
C HIS A 133 0.17 -16.04 29.95
N VAL A 134 1.09 -16.22 28.99
CA VAL A 134 2.38 -16.86 29.23
C VAL A 134 3.44 -15.87 29.73
N LEU A 135 3.47 -14.67 29.13
CA LEU A 135 4.50 -13.65 29.39
C LEU A 135 3.98 -12.46 30.20
N GLY A 136 2.68 -12.45 30.51
CA GLY A 136 2.03 -11.33 31.18
C GLY A 136 1.74 -10.15 30.26
N ARG A 137 1.18 -9.09 30.85
CA ARG A 137 0.73 -7.87 30.14
C ARG A 137 1.76 -6.75 30.33
N THR A 138 2.77 -6.72 29.49
CA THR A 138 3.83 -5.69 29.48
C THR A 138 3.97 -5.10 28.08
N LEU A 139 4.63 -3.95 27.97
CA LEU A 139 4.94 -3.37 26.65
C LEU A 139 5.80 -4.32 25.80
N GLY A 140 6.74 -5.03 26.42
CA GLY A 140 7.59 -6.00 25.72
C GLY A 140 6.80 -7.17 25.16
N SER A 141 5.88 -7.75 25.94
CA SER A 141 5.02 -8.85 25.47
C SER A 141 4.04 -8.39 24.39
N ALA A 142 3.55 -7.16 24.45
CA ALA A 142 2.72 -6.60 23.38
C ALA A 142 3.48 -6.54 22.05
N CYS A 143 4.69 -5.96 22.04
CA CYS A 143 5.53 -5.89 20.84
C CYS A 143 5.86 -7.28 20.28
N LEU A 144 6.15 -8.24 21.15
CA LEU A 144 6.39 -9.63 20.76
C LEU A 144 5.13 -10.27 20.13
N ALA A 145 3.96 -10.08 20.73
CA ALA A 145 2.70 -10.59 20.21
C ALA A 145 2.40 -10.03 18.82
N ALA A 146 2.62 -8.74 18.59
CA ALA A 146 2.45 -8.12 17.29
C ALA A 146 3.37 -8.72 16.22
N GLY A 147 4.67 -8.90 16.55
CA GLY A 147 5.63 -9.54 15.64
C GLY A 147 5.24 -10.98 15.31
N MET A 148 4.88 -11.78 16.32
CA MET A 148 4.41 -13.15 16.13
C MET A 148 3.12 -13.22 15.31
N ALA A 149 2.19 -12.30 15.55
CA ALA A 149 0.93 -12.23 14.81
C ALA A 149 1.17 -11.95 13.33
N VAL A 150 2.10 -11.06 12.99
CA VAL A 150 2.46 -10.78 11.57
C VAL A 150 3.07 -12.00 10.91
N VAL A 151 4.01 -12.70 11.56
CA VAL A 151 4.59 -13.94 11.02
C VAL A 151 3.50 -14.98 10.75
N LEU A 152 2.57 -15.14 11.69
CA LEU A 152 1.45 -16.07 11.55
C LEU A 152 0.50 -15.67 10.42
N MET A 153 0.20 -14.38 10.27
CA MET A 153 -0.63 -13.88 9.17
C MET A 153 0.02 -14.10 7.80
N CYS A 154 1.34 -13.89 7.70
CA CYS A 154 2.09 -14.19 6.48
C CYS A 154 2.00 -15.67 6.12
N TRP A 155 2.11 -16.56 7.12
CA TRP A 155 2.01 -18.00 6.90
C TRP A 155 0.60 -18.43 6.47
N LEU A 156 -0.44 -17.87 7.09
CA LEU A 156 -1.85 -18.13 6.78
C LEU A 156 -2.36 -17.36 5.55
N ARG A 157 -1.51 -16.52 4.92
CA ARG A 157 -1.85 -15.66 3.80
C ARG A 157 -3.06 -14.74 4.09
N CYS A 158 -3.19 -14.31 5.34
CA CYS A 158 -4.25 -13.42 5.83
C CYS A 158 -3.68 -12.10 6.38
N LEU A 159 -2.66 -11.55 5.71
CA LEU A 159 -2.02 -10.31 6.14
C LEU A 159 -3.05 -9.17 6.14
N HIS A 160 -3.34 -8.68 7.34
CA HIS A 160 -4.21 -7.53 7.56
C HIS A 160 -3.52 -6.57 8.54
N PRO A 161 -2.82 -5.54 8.04
CA PRO A 161 -2.00 -4.66 8.87
C PRO A 161 -2.69 -4.09 10.13
N PRO A 162 -3.99 -3.71 10.11
CA PRO A 162 -4.70 -3.28 11.31
C PRO A 162 -4.76 -4.33 12.43
N ALA A 163 -4.68 -5.62 12.09
CA ALA A 163 -4.65 -6.71 13.06
C ALA A 163 -3.33 -6.73 13.87
N GLY A 164 -2.23 -6.19 13.34
CA GLY A 164 -1.00 -6.00 14.11
C GLY A 164 -1.19 -4.98 15.24
N ALA A 165 -1.89 -3.88 14.99
CA ALA A 165 -2.25 -2.91 16.02
C ALA A 165 -3.25 -3.50 17.03
N LEU A 166 -4.20 -4.30 16.56
CA LEU A 166 -5.11 -5.06 17.43
C LEU A 166 -4.33 -5.99 18.38
N ALA A 167 -3.28 -6.67 17.89
CA ALA A 167 -2.49 -7.56 18.72
C ALA A 167 -1.84 -6.81 19.90
N LEU A 168 -1.30 -5.61 19.66
CA LEU A 168 -0.76 -4.75 20.72
C LEU A 168 -1.84 -4.37 21.74
N LEU A 169 -2.99 -3.91 21.24
CA LEU A 169 -4.11 -3.48 22.07
C LEU A 169 -4.66 -4.59 22.94
N LEU A 170 -4.73 -5.82 22.43
CA LEU A 170 -5.31 -6.93 23.19
C LEU A 170 -4.39 -7.42 24.32
N VAL A 171 -3.07 -7.26 24.19
CA VAL A 171 -2.13 -7.49 25.30
C VAL A 171 -2.22 -6.38 26.34
N LEU A 172 -2.32 -5.13 25.89
CA LEU A 172 -2.43 -3.92 26.72
C LEU A 172 -3.89 -3.52 26.99
N ALA A 173 -4.77 -4.52 27.07
CA ALA A 173 -6.20 -4.28 27.12
C ALA A 173 -6.66 -3.61 28.42
N ASP A 174 -7.78 -2.88 28.36
CA ASP A 174 -8.40 -2.30 29.54
C ASP A 174 -8.97 -3.40 30.48
N PRO A 175 -9.21 -3.10 31.77
CA PRO A 175 -9.70 -4.09 32.73
C PRO A 175 -11.00 -4.80 32.33
N ALA A 176 -11.92 -4.13 31.62
CA ALA A 176 -13.17 -4.74 31.16
C ALA A 176 -12.91 -5.77 30.06
N THR A 177 -12.00 -5.47 29.13
CA THR A 177 -11.58 -6.43 28.10
C THR A 177 -10.75 -7.58 28.70
N ILE A 178 -9.89 -7.31 29.69
CA ILE A 178 -9.14 -8.34 30.41
C ILE A 178 -10.07 -9.31 31.14
N ALA A 179 -11.15 -8.82 31.75
CA ALA A 179 -12.13 -9.65 32.47
C ALA A 179 -12.86 -10.65 31.55
N LEU A 180 -12.91 -10.39 30.24
CA LEU A 180 -13.46 -11.32 29.25
C LEU A 180 -12.53 -12.50 28.97
N ASP A 181 -11.23 -12.36 29.21
CA ASP A 181 -10.22 -13.38 28.98
C ASP A 181 -10.31 -13.96 27.55
N TRP A 182 -10.47 -15.27 27.38
CA TRP A 182 -10.64 -15.89 26.06
C TRP A 182 -11.88 -15.40 25.29
N LYS A 183 -12.90 -14.89 26.01
CA LYS A 183 -14.10 -14.31 25.38
C LYS A 183 -13.79 -12.97 24.72
N ALA A 184 -12.63 -12.35 24.94
CA ALA A 184 -12.22 -11.11 24.25
C ALA A 184 -12.09 -11.31 22.73
N LEU A 185 -11.99 -12.56 22.26
CA LEU A 185 -12.05 -12.87 20.84
C LEU A 185 -13.45 -12.62 20.23
N ALA A 186 -14.51 -12.72 21.03
CA ALA A 186 -15.88 -12.50 20.57
C ALA A 186 -16.17 -11.04 20.14
N PRO A 187 -15.87 -9.98 20.92
CA PRO A 187 -16.06 -8.59 20.47
C PRO A 187 -15.17 -8.25 19.26
N VAL A 188 -13.95 -8.80 19.21
CA VAL A 188 -13.03 -8.64 18.08
C VAL A 188 -13.64 -9.22 16.80
N MET A 189 -14.05 -10.48 16.84
CA MET A 189 -14.62 -11.16 15.66
C MET A 189 -15.99 -10.61 15.28
N LEU A 190 -16.82 -10.23 16.25
CA LEU A 190 -18.09 -9.56 15.98
C LEU A 190 -17.87 -8.25 15.23
N SER A 191 -16.91 -7.43 15.69
CA SER A 191 -16.59 -6.16 15.05
C SER A 191 -15.98 -6.35 13.66
N ALA A 192 -15.06 -7.30 13.49
CA ALA A 192 -14.50 -7.63 12.18
C ALA A 192 -15.59 -8.11 11.20
N ALA A 193 -16.48 -8.99 11.64
CA ALA A 193 -17.58 -9.49 10.82
C ALA A 193 -18.59 -8.38 10.48
N ALA A 194 -18.96 -7.54 11.44
CA ALA A 194 -19.87 -6.41 11.22
C ALA A 194 -19.28 -5.43 10.20
N MET A 195 -18.00 -5.07 10.35
CA MET A 195 -17.29 -4.21 9.42
C MET A 195 -17.22 -4.81 8.02
N LEU A 196 -16.88 -6.10 7.92
CA LEU A 196 -16.82 -6.82 6.65
C LEU A 196 -18.19 -6.86 5.97
N LEU A 197 -19.27 -7.12 6.71
CA LEU A 197 -20.63 -7.10 6.19
C LEU A 197 -21.02 -5.70 5.70
N SER A 198 -20.67 -4.64 6.44
CA SER A 198 -20.88 -3.26 6.00
C SER A 198 -20.12 -2.95 4.71
N ALA A 199 -18.87 -3.39 4.60
CA ALA A 199 -18.06 -3.21 3.39
C ALA A 199 -18.62 -4.00 2.19
N LEU A 200 -19.05 -5.24 2.39
CA LEU A 200 -19.72 -6.04 1.37
C LEU A 200 -21.00 -5.34 0.87
N ALA A 201 -21.86 -4.89 1.78
CA ALA A 201 -23.11 -4.21 1.43
C ALA A 201 -22.85 -2.90 0.68
N TYR A 202 -21.95 -2.06 1.20
CA TYR A 202 -21.68 -0.74 0.64
C TYR A 202 -20.94 -0.79 -0.69
N ASN A 203 -19.90 -1.63 -0.81
CA ASN A 203 -19.12 -1.75 -2.05
C ASN A 203 -20.00 -2.33 -3.17
N ASN A 204 -20.84 -3.33 -2.86
CA ASN A 204 -21.77 -3.89 -3.83
C ASN A 204 -22.87 -2.89 -4.24
N LEU A 205 -23.39 -2.10 -3.29
CA LEU A 205 -24.38 -1.05 -3.58
C LEU A 205 -23.82 0.08 -4.45
N THR A 206 -22.54 0.40 -4.27
CA THR A 206 -21.81 1.40 -5.08
C THR A 206 -21.24 0.83 -6.38
N ARG A 207 -21.66 -0.39 -6.76
CA ARG A 207 -21.28 -1.15 -7.96
C ARG A 207 -19.78 -1.45 -8.08
N ILE A 208 -19.02 -1.38 -6.98
CA ILE A 208 -17.67 -1.95 -6.94
C ILE A 208 -17.83 -3.43 -6.60
N ARG A 209 -17.41 -4.30 -7.52
CA ARG A 209 -17.52 -5.74 -7.33
C ARG A 209 -16.53 -6.17 -6.22
N TYR A 210 -17.07 -6.51 -5.06
CA TYR A 210 -16.31 -6.95 -3.88
C TYR A 210 -17.06 -8.13 -3.21
N PRO A 211 -16.41 -9.25 -2.88
CA PRO A 211 -14.97 -9.52 -3.01
C PRO A 211 -14.57 -9.80 -4.47
N LYS A 212 -13.32 -9.48 -4.85
CA LYS A 212 -12.77 -9.92 -6.14
C LYS A 212 -12.62 -11.44 -6.09
N ARG A 213 -13.29 -12.13 -7.01
CA ARG A 213 -13.07 -13.57 -7.25
C ARG A 213 -11.64 -13.72 -7.82
N PRO A 214 -10.86 -14.75 -7.44
CA PRO A 214 -9.67 -15.12 -8.19
C PRO A 214 -10.06 -15.18 -9.67
N ALA A 215 -9.35 -14.48 -10.56
CA ALA A 215 -9.71 -14.50 -11.96
C ALA A 215 -9.61 -15.93 -12.47
N GLU A 216 -10.64 -16.40 -13.15
CA GLU A 216 -10.56 -17.64 -13.88
C GLU A 216 -9.64 -17.38 -15.08
N PRO A 217 -8.62 -18.23 -15.34
CA PRO A 217 -7.70 -18.00 -16.45
C PRO A 217 -8.51 -17.85 -17.73
N ALA A 218 -8.35 -16.72 -18.41
CA ALA A 218 -9.08 -16.44 -19.63
C ALA A 218 -8.80 -17.58 -20.64
N PRO A 219 -9.81 -18.08 -21.36
CA PRO A 219 -9.58 -19.05 -22.41
C PRO A 219 -8.61 -18.45 -23.42
N VAL A 220 -7.47 -19.10 -23.59
CA VAL A 220 -6.39 -18.67 -24.47
C VAL A 220 -6.90 -18.75 -25.91
N LEU A 221 -7.46 -17.64 -26.41
CA LEU A 221 -7.72 -17.48 -27.83
C LEU A 221 -6.36 -17.27 -28.52
N PRO A 222 -6.03 -18.03 -29.57
CA PRO A 222 -4.76 -17.85 -30.27
C PRO A 222 -4.74 -16.48 -30.94
N SER A 223 -4.02 -15.52 -30.33
CA SER A 223 -3.69 -14.24 -30.93
C SER A 223 -2.53 -14.42 -31.90
N ALA A 224 -2.67 -13.88 -33.12
CA ALA A 224 -1.69 -14.01 -34.20
C ALA A 224 -0.42 -13.14 -34.01
N ASP A 225 -0.27 -12.45 -32.87
CA ASP A 225 0.89 -11.61 -32.54
C ASP A 225 1.85 -12.39 -31.63
N SER A 226 3.01 -12.77 -32.14
CA SER A 226 4.03 -13.57 -31.44
C SER A 226 4.81 -12.81 -30.34
N GLN A 227 4.37 -11.61 -29.95
CA GLN A 227 5.03 -10.73 -28.98
C GLN A 227 4.10 -10.21 -27.85
N ALA A 228 2.90 -10.77 -27.70
CA ALA A 228 2.03 -10.40 -26.58
C ALA A 228 2.61 -10.92 -25.26
N ILE A 229 2.75 -10.04 -24.26
CA ILE A 229 3.16 -10.41 -22.90
C ILE A 229 2.08 -11.33 -22.30
N THR A 230 2.44 -12.55 -21.90
CA THR A 230 1.48 -13.51 -21.34
C THR A 230 1.37 -13.41 -19.83
N ALA A 231 0.25 -13.89 -19.25
CA ALA A 231 0.06 -13.98 -17.80
C ALA A 231 1.18 -14.77 -17.08
N GLU A 232 1.75 -15.78 -17.73
CA GLU A 232 2.85 -16.58 -17.17
C GLU A 232 4.17 -15.80 -17.16
N ASP A 233 4.44 -15.00 -18.20
CA ASP A 233 5.61 -14.09 -18.23
C ASP A 233 5.51 -13.04 -17.13
N LEU A 234 4.30 -12.52 -16.90
CA LEU A 234 4.02 -11.53 -15.86
C LEU A 234 4.19 -12.10 -14.45
N LYS A 235 3.73 -13.34 -14.23
CA LYS A 235 3.92 -14.06 -12.97
C LYS A 235 5.40 -14.33 -12.67
N ARG A 236 6.19 -14.66 -13.68
CA ARG A 236 7.66 -14.82 -13.53
C ARG A 236 8.33 -13.48 -13.23
N ALA A 237 7.98 -12.42 -13.95
CA ALA A 237 8.50 -11.08 -13.69
C ALA A 237 8.18 -10.58 -12.26
N LEU A 238 6.97 -10.86 -11.77
CA LEU A 238 6.58 -10.55 -10.39
C LEU A 238 7.33 -11.41 -9.36
N ALA A 239 7.67 -12.66 -9.68
CA ALA A 239 8.47 -13.51 -8.79
C ALA A 239 9.93 -13.05 -8.69
N ASP A 240 10.48 -12.48 -9.77
CA ASP A 240 11.83 -11.90 -9.80
C ASP A 240 11.91 -10.54 -9.08
N MET A 241 10.78 -9.82 -9.00
CA MET A 241 10.66 -8.59 -8.21
C MET A 241 10.40 -8.92 -6.74
N GLU A 242 11.43 -8.88 -5.90
CA GLU A 242 11.36 -9.06 -4.43
C GLU A 242 10.64 -7.91 -3.69
N ALA A 243 9.59 -7.30 -4.27
CA ALA A 243 8.87 -6.17 -3.71
C ALA A 243 7.39 -6.53 -3.45
N PHE A 244 6.87 -6.10 -2.29
CA PHE A 244 5.44 -6.20 -2.01
C PHE A 244 4.67 -5.19 -2.87
N ILE A 245 4.05 -5.68 -3.94
CA ILE A 245 3.19 -4.90 -4.82
C ILE A 245 1.74 -5.33 -4.57
N ASP A 246 0.90 -4.42 -4.09
CA ASP A 246 -0.55 -4.67 -3.90
C ASP A 246 -1.30 -4.54 -5.24
N VAL A 247 -0.81 -5.26 -6.26
CA VAL A 247 -1.41 -5.37 -7.58
C VAL A 247 -1.40 -6.84 -7.96
N THR A 248 -2.57 -7.37 -8.25
CA THR A 248 -2.68 -8.77 -8.68
C THR A 248 -2.09 -8.92 -10.09
N PRO A 249 -1.50 -10.09 -10.44
CA PRO A 249 -0.99 -10.33 -11.80
C PRO A 249 -2.03 -10.01 -12.88
N GLU A 250 -3.30 -10.25 -12.59
CA GLU A 250 -4.41 -10.06 -13.52
C GLU A 250 -4.78 -8.58 -13.69
N ASP A 251 -4.74 -7.78 -12.62
CA ASP A 251 -4.90 -6.32 -12.72
C ASP A 251 -3.77 -5.72 -13.59
N LEU A 252 -2.56 -6.29 -13.49
CA LEU A 252 -1.40 -5.85 -14.27
C LEU A 252 -1.50 -6.29 -15.75
N GLU A 253 -2.00 -7.50 -16.03
CA GLU A 253 -2.32 -7.95 -17.39
C GLU A 253 -3.38 -7.06 -18.05
N GLN A 254 -4.44 -6.70 -17.32
CA GLN A 254 -5.45 -5.76 -17.80
C GLN A 254 -4.88 -4.38 -18.09
N LEU A 255 -3.98 -3.87 -17.26
CA LEU A 255 -3.27 -2.62 -17.47
C LEU A 255 -2.40 -2.66 -18.73
N ILE A 256 -1.69 -3.78 -18.96
CA ILE A 256 -0.87 -3.98 -20.17
C ILE A 256 -1.76 -3.98 -21.41
N HIS A 257 -2.83 -4.77 -21.44
CA HIS A 257 -3.74 -4.82 -22.58
C HIS A 257 -4.44 -3.49 -22.86
N ALA A 258 -4.88 -2.77 -21.82
CA ALA A 258 -5.43 -1.43 -21.99
C ALA A 258 -4.39 -0.47 -22.59
N SER A 259 -3.14 -0.57 -22.15
CA SER A 259 -2.02 0.21 -22.68
C SER A 259 -1.70 -0.12 -24.13
N GLU A 260 -1.70 -1.40 -24.52
CA GLU A 260 -1.53 -1.86 -25.90
C GLU A 260 -2.65 -1.34 -26.81
N LEU A 261 -3.90 -1.37 -26.36
CA LEU A 261 -5.04 -0.80 -27.10
C LEU A 261 -4.89 0.70 -27.31
N HIS A 262 -4.44 1.44 -26.29
CA HIS A 262 -4.15 2.87 -26.42
C HIS A 262 -2.97 3.15 -27.36
N ALA A 263 -1.92 2.32 -27.34
CA ALA A 263 -0.80 2.42 -28.25
C ALA A 263 -1.20 2.15 -29.70
N LYS A 264 -1.96 1.08 -29.95
CA LYS A 264 -2.53 0.76 -31.28
C LYS A 264 -3.44 1.88 -31.79
N ARG A 265 -4.26 2.50 -30.92
CA ARG A 265 -5.11 3.64 -31.31
C ARG A 265 -4.28 4.87 -31.71
N ARG A 266 -3.16 5.13 -31.01
CA ARG A 266 -2.26 6.25 -31.33
C ARG A 266 -1.56 6.05 -32.67
N SER A 267 -1.01 4.86 -32.92
CA SER A 267 -0.31 4.56 -34.17
C SER A 267 -1.23 4.66 -35.39
N ILE A 268 -2.47 4.17 -35.28
CA ILE A 268 -3.48 4.30 -36.34
C ILE A 268 -3.82 5.78 -36.58
N SER A 269 -3.95 6.58 -35.52
CA SER A 269 -4.21 8.02 -35.63
C SER A 269 -3.06 8.78 -36.32
N GLU A 270 -1.81 8.47 -36.00
CA GLU A 270 -0.64 9.08 -36.65
C GLU A 270 -0.58 8.73 -38.14
N VAL A 271 -0.77 7.46 -38.49
CA VAL A 271 -0.78 7.01 -39.89
C VAL A 271 -1.88 7.69 -40.70
N LEU A 272 -3.08 7.87 -40.13
CA LEU A 272 -4.19 8.57 -40.79
C LEU A 272 -3.89 10.07 -40.97
N SER A 273 -3.29 10.73 -39.98
CA SER A 273 -2.90 12.15 -40.07
C SER A 273 -1.78 12.43 -41.07
N SER A 274 -0.93 11.43 -41.36
CA SER A 274 0.18 11.56 -42.31
C SER A 274 -0.22 11.46 -43.79
N ARG A 275 -1.49 11.11 -44.08
CA ARG A 275 -2.00 10.91 -45.45
C ARG A 275 -2.92 12.04 -45.97
N THR A 276 -3.19 13.05 -45.14
CA THR A 276 -3.93 14.28 -45.48
C THR A 276 -3.00 15.45 -45.57
#